data_AF-A0A7W7LSE7-F1
#
_entry.id   AF-A0A7W7LSE7-F1
#
_cell.length_a   1.000
_cell.length_b   1.000
_cell.length_c   1.000
_cell.angle_alpha   90.00
_cell.angle_beta   90.00
_cell.angle_gamma   90.00
#
_symmetry.space_group_name_H-M   'P 1'
#
loop_
_entity.id
_entity.type
_entity.pdbx_description
1 polymer ?
#
loop_
_entity_poly.entity_id
_entity_poly.type
_entity_poly.pdbx_seq_one_letter_code
_entity_poly.pdbx_strand_id
1 'polypeptide(L)'
;MYGVGRLVDNCPHLSGWDTADGEERCRSCGTRRFTRYGALRPPGLPAALTPRPRNATQADRSATIAISRACRRLGRWALGGSVLSRVA
;
A
#
# COMPACT_ATOMS: atom_id res chain seq x y z
N MET A 1 4.79 -22.37 1.87
CA MET A 1 3.72 -21.97 2.83
C MET A 1 3.65 -20.46 2.86
N TYR A 2 2.68 -19.85 2.18
CA TYR A 2 2.48 -18.40 2.20
C TYR A 2 1.40 -18.11 3.25
N GLY A 3 1.84 -17.75 4.46
CA GLY A 3 0.95 -17.36 5.54
C GLY A 3 0.24 -16.05 5.20
N VAL A 4 -1.07 -16.12 5.02
CA VAL A 4 -1.95 -14.95 4.95
C VAL A 4 -1.77 -14.17 6.26
N GLY A 5 -1.40 -12.89 6.16
CA GLY A 5 -0.87 -12.09 7.25
C GLY A 5 -1.66 -12.21 8.55
N ARG A 6 -0.98 -12.67 9.61
CA ARG A 6 -1.45 -12.51 10.99
C ARG A 6 -1.62 -11.00 11.20
N LEU A 7 -2.84 -10.55 11.48
CA LEU A 7 -3.09 -9.21 12.04
C LEU A 7 -2.22 -9.13 13.28
N VAL A 8 -1.14 -8.37 13.16
CA VAL A 8 -0.06 -8.35 14.13
C VAL A 8 -0.62 -7.76 15.43
N ASP A 9 -0.47 -8.48 16.53
CA ASP A 9 -0.88 -8.03 17.88
C ASP A 9 -0.41 -6.58 18.07
N ASN A 10 -1.37 -5.65 18.28
CA ASN A 10 -1.23 -4.18 18.37
C ASN A 10 0.19 -3.67 18.67
N CYS A 11 1.08 -3.68 17.68
CA CYS A 11 2.47 -3.30 17.89
C CYS A 11 2.54 -1.76 17.91
N PRO A 12 3.03 -1.12 18.98
CA PRO A 12 3.12 0.33 19.04
C PRO A 12 4.26 0.90 18.19
N HIS A 13 5.03 0.05 17.51
CA HIS A 13 6.15 0.40 16.62
C HIS A 13 7.27 1.24 17.27
N LEU A 14 7.40 1.16 18.60
CA LEU A 14 8.39 1.92 19.38
C LEU A 14 9.84 1.46 19.12
N SER A 15 10.04 0.23 18.65
CA SER A 15 11.36 -0.30 18.29
C SER A 15 12.00 0.40 17.08
N GLY A 16 11.27 1.27 16.41
CA GLY A 16 11.70 1.91 15.17
C GLY A 16 11.55 1.01 13.94
N TRP A 17 12.08 1.54 12.83
CA TRP A 17 11.90 1.00 11.47
C TRP A 17 13.26 0.83 10.78
N ASP A 18 13.42 -0.27 10.06
CA ASP A 18 14.52 -0.45 9.12
C ASP A 18 14.07 0.00 7.73
N THR A 19 14.86 0.85 7.08
CA THR A 19 14.55 1.43 5.78
C THR A 19 15.41 0.81 4.68
N ALA A 20 14.79 0.31 3.62
CA ALA A 20 15.47 -0.18 2.43
C ALA A 20 14.57 0.00 1.19
N ASP A 21 15.12 0.46 0.08
CA ASP A 21 14.46 0.45 -1.25
C ASP A 21 13.02 1.03 -1.32
N GLY A 22 12.71 2.03 -0.48
CA GLY A 22 11.37 2.63 -0.44
C GLY A 22 10.36 1.85 0.40
N GLU A 23 10.85 0.93 1.22
CA GLU A 23 10.12 0.17 2.22
C GLU A 23 10.69 0.46 3.61
N GLU A 24 9.81 0.45 4.60
CA GLU A 24 10.17 0.43 6.00
C GLU A 24 9.55 -0.78 6.69
N ARG A 25 10.37 -1.51 7.46
CA ARG A 25 9.98 -2.70 8.20
C ARG A 25 10.13 -2.46 9.71
N CYS A 26 9.09 -2.72 10.48
CA CYS A 26 9.16 -2.63 11.94
C CYS A 26 10.10 -3.72 12.48
N ARG A 27 11.10 -3.31 13.29
CA ARG A 27 12.10 -4.22 13.86
C ARG A 27 11.53 -5.32 14.76
N SER A 28 10.44 -5.01 15.46
CA SER A 28 9.82 -5.92 16.42
C SER A 28 8.85 -6.89 15.74
N CYS A 29 7.87 -6.35 15.02
CA CYS A 29 6.71 -7.13 14.60
C CYS A 29 6.72 -7.47 13.09
N GLY A 30 7.70 -6.92 12.36
CA GLY A 30 7.88 -7.19 10.94
C GLY A 30 6.88 -6.53 10.01
N THR A 31 5.93 -5.73 10.52
CA THR A 31 5.01 -4.93 9.70
C THR A 31 5.78 -4.09 8.70
N ARG A 32 5.34 -4.13 7.43
CA ARG A 32 5.93 -3.38 6.32
C ARG A 32 5.05 -2.19 5.99
N ARG A 33 5.66 -1.03 5.77
CA ARG A 33 5.02 0.14 5.16
C ARG A 33 5.87 0.63 4.00
N PHE A 34 5.24 1.04 2.91
CA PHE A 34 5.94 1.52 1.73
C PHE A 34 6.02 3.04 1.78
N THR A 35 7.23 3.58 1.74
CA THR A 35 7.50 5.03 1.75
C THR A 35 7.63 5.60 0.34
N ARG A 36 7.84 4.75 -0.66
CA ARG A 36 7.90 5.11 -2.08
C ARG A 36 7.02 4.18 -2.90
N TYR A 37 6.31 4.74 -3.88
CA TYR A 37 5.46 3.94 -4.77
C TYR A 37 6.29 2.99 -5.66
N GLY A 38 7.54 3.36 -5.96
CA GLY A 38 8.49 2.48 -6.62
C GLY A 38 8.60 1.09 -5.98
N ALA A 39 8.46 0.98 -4.65
CA ALA A 39 8.54 -0.29 -3.91
C ALA A 39 7.30 -1.20 -4.11
N LEU A 40 6.18 -0.64 -4.60
CA LEU A 40 4.96 -1.40 -4.93
C LEU A 40 4.97 -1.93 -6.38
N ARG A 41 5.99 -1.58 -7.17
CA ARG A 41 6.02 -1.96 -8.59
C ARG A 41 6.34 -3.45 -8.73
N PRO A 42 5.59 -4.18 -9.59
CA PRO A 42 5.93 -5.55 -9.95
C PRO A 42 7.37 -5.66 -10.45
N PRO A 43 8.11 -6.72 -10.06
CA PRO A 43 9.42 -6.98 -10.63
C PRO A 43 9.31 -7.24 -12.14
N GLY A 44 10.34 -6.92 -12.90
CA GLY A 44 10.41 -7.18 -14.34
C GLY A 44 9.68 -6.18 -15.24
N LEU A 45 9.22 -5.05 -14.71
CA LEU A 45 8.67 -3.98 -15.56
C LEU A 45 9.75 -3.42 -16.50
N PRO A 46 9.42 -3.18 -17.79
CA PRO A 46 10.32 -2.55 -18.74
C PRO A 46 10.92 -1.24 -18.19
N ALA A 47 12.21 -1.01 -18.45
CA ALA A 47 12.89 0.22 -18.03
C ALA A 47 12.21 1.48 -18.58
N ALA A 48 11.57 1.40 -19.74
CA ALA A 48 10.78 2.49 -20.33
C ALA A 48 9.58 2.92 -19.46
N LEU A 49 9.03 2.01 -18.67
CA LEU A 49 7.94 2.28 -17.71
C LEU A 49 8.46 2.66 -16.33
N THR A 50 9.78 2.65 -16.13
CA THR A 50 10.43 3.03 -14.88
C THR A 50 10.75 4.52 -14.89
N PRO A 51 10.21 5.30 -13.95
CA PRO A 51 10.58 6.70 -13.81
C PRO A 51 12.09 6.82 -13.63
N ARG A 52 12.71 7.79 -14.32
CA ARG A 52 14.12 8.14 -14.07
C ARG A 52 14.28 8.51 -12.58
N PRO A 53 15.42 8.22 -11.93
CA PRO A 53 15.61 8.48 -10.50
C PRO A 53 15.25 9.91 -10.07
N ARG A 54 15.63 10.90 -10.89
CA ARG A 54 15.30 12.32 -10.67
C ARG A 54 13.80 12.64 -10.62
N ASN A 55 12.96 11.82 -11.23
CA ASN A 55 11.51 11.99 -11.31
C ASN A 55 10.75 11.04 -10.36
N ALA A 56 11.45 10.22 -9.58
CA ALA A 56 10.83 9.19 -8.74
C ALA A 56 9.80 9.79 -7.77
N THR A 57 10.15 10.87 -7.07
CA THR A 57 9.24 11.56 -6.15
C THR A 57 7.98 12.10 -6.83
N GLN A 58 8.12 12.62 -8.06
CA GLN A 58 6.98 13.14 -8.82
C GLN A 58 6.06 12.01 -9.27
N ALA A 59 6.63 10.90 -9.75
CA ALA A 59 5.87 9.71 -10.13
C ALA A 59 5.15 9.08 -8.93
N ASP A 60 5.78 9.06 -7.75
CA ASP A 60 5.16 8.57 -6.52
C ASP A 60 3.96 9.44 -6.10
N ARG A 61 4.10 10.77 -6.19
CA ARG A 61 3.01 11.71 -5.90
C ARG A 61 1.84 11.52 -6.88
N SER A 62 2.11 11.38 -8.18
CA SER A 62 1.06 11.20 -9.18
C SER A 62 0.33 9.88 -8.99
N ALA A 63 1.04 8.79 -8.71
CA ALA A 63 0.47 7.49 -8.40
C ALA A 63 -0.43 7.56 -7.16
N THR A 64 0.06 8.18 -6.08
CA THR A 64 -0.71 8.39 -4.84
C THR A 64 -2.02 9.13 -5.10
N ILE A 65 -1.99 10.20 -5.91
CA ILE A 65 -3.18 10.96 -6.28
C ILE A 65 -4.15 10.11 -7.10
N ALA A 66 -3.65 9.34 -8.07
CA ALA A 66 -4.47 8.49 -8.92
C ALA A 66 -5.19 7.41 -8.10
N ILE A 67 -4.47 6.70 -7.23
CA ILE A 67 -5.02 5.69 -6.32
C ILE A 67 -6.03 6.32 -5.37
N SER A 68 -5.70 7.45 -4.74
CA SER A 68 -6.62 8.17 -3.84
C SER A 68 -7.92 8.56 -4.55
N ARG A 69 -7.85 8.99 -5.81
CA ARG A 69 -9.04 9.32 -6.62
C ARG A 69 -9.83 8.07 -7.02
N ALA A 70 -9.17 6.96 -7.31
CA ALA A 70 -9.82 5.69 -7.59
C ALA A 70 -10.55 5.15 -6.36
N CYS A 71 -9.90 5.11 -5.20
CA CYS A 71 -10.52 4.67 -3.94
C CYS A 71 -11.72 5.54 -3.55
N ARG A 72 -11.67 6.86 -3.74
CA ARG A 72 -12.83 7.74 -3.50
C ARG A 72 -13.99 7.47 -4.46
N ARG A 73 -13.71 7.12 -5.72
CA ARG A 73 -14.74 6.76 -6.71
C ARG A 73 -15.36 5.40 -6.39
N LEU A 74 -14.56 4.42 -6.00
CA LEU A 74 -15.03 3.09 -5.61
C LEU A 74 -15.76 3.09 -4.25
N GLY A 75 -15.34 3.93 -3.30
CA GLY A 75 -16.03 4.13 -2.02
C GLY A 75 -17.44 4.68 -2.16
N ARG A 76 -17.79 5.32 -3.29
CA ARG A 76 -19.18 5.70 -3.61
C ARG A 76 -20.05 4.50 -4.01
N TRP A 77 -19.45 3.39 -4.46
CA TRP A 77 -20.17 2.15 -4.75
C TRP A 77 -20.28 1.23 -3.53
N ALA A 78 -19.33 1.30 -2.59
CA ALA A 78 -19.32 0.45 -1.39
C ALA A 78 -20.34 0.84 -0.30
N LEU A 79 -20.91 2.05 -0.33
CA LEU A 79 -21.96 2.49 0.61
C LEU A 79 -23.39 2.39 0.05
N GLY A 80 -23.55 1.94 -1.20
CA GLY A 80 -24.86 1.76 -1.86
C GLY A 80 -25.42 0.34 -1.81
N GLY A 81 -24.69 -0.61 -1.22
CA GLY A 81 -25.04 -2.04 -1.20
C GLY A 81 -25.50 -2.54 0.17
N SER A 82 -26.34 -1.77 0.88
CA SER A 82 -27.05 -2.26 2.07
C SER A 82 -28.53 -2.40 1.74
N VAL A 83 -28.92 -3.53 1.14
CA VAL A 83 -30.31 -3.98 1.20
C VAL A 83 -30.41 -5.10 2.23
N LEU A 84 -31.02 -4.72 3.35
CA LEU A 84 -31.63 -5.58 4.35
C LEU A 84 -32.57 -6.63 3.72
N SER A 85 -32.39 -7.89 4.09
CA SER A 85 -33.45 -8.84 4.47
C SER A 85 -32.76 -10.12 4.98
N ARG A 86 -32.54 -10.27 6.28
CA ARG A 86 -33.47 -10.90 7.25
C ARG A 86 -34.21 -12.09 6.65
N VAL A 87 -33.64 -13.27 6.90
CA VAL A 87 -34.33 -14.56 6.96
C VAL A 87 -35.29 -14.51 8.16
N ALA A 88 -36.56 -14.81 7.90
CA ALA A 88 -37.52 -15.27 8.89
C ALA A 88 -38.09 -16.59 8.37
#